data_AF-A0A2U1LX07-F1
#
_entry.id   AF-A0A2U1LX07-F1
#
_cell.length_a   1.000
_cell.length_b   1.000
_cell.length_c   1.000
_cell.angle_alpha   90.00
_cell.angle_beta   90.00
_cell.angle_gamma   90.00
#
_symmetry.space_group_name_H-M   'P 1'
#
loop_
_entity.id
_entity.type
_entity.pdbx_description
1 polymer ?
#
loop_
_entity_poly.entity_id
_entity_poly.type
_entity_poly.pdbx_seq_one_letter_code
_entity_poly.pdbx_strand_id
1 'polypeptide(L)'
;MNHSFLLIFFTLFVLSAAADEESSAAVAAVVVNNNNNATVNATTDRDRSFAGMIDRALEKEFTENDQPEENDAGSFNNSVAGQQAVLETVARVKSKKNDTKEDKSIQLHHIFNMDNDNGAEETPTLIDRKDNVFIISNFKSKYPVLQLDLRLISDLVVVIVSATCGGIAFACAGQPVITGYLLAGSLVGPGGLDVVSELVQVETVAQFGVIFLLFALGLEFSMAKLKVVRAVAVLGGLLQSLLFMCICGITASLCGGKPSEGVFVGVLLSMSSTAVVLKFLMDKNSINALHGQVTIGTLILQDCAVGLLFALLPVLGGTSGVLQGVISMTKSLVALIAFLAVLSVLSRTWLPWFLKLMISLSSQTNELYQLAAVAFCLLVAWSSDKLGLSLELGSFAAGVMISTTDLAQHTLEQVEPIRNFFAALFLASIGMLIHVHFLWNHIDILLASVLLVVIAKTIVISLVVKGFGYNNKTSVLVGMSLAQIGEFAFVLLSRASNLHLVEGKLYMLLLGTTALSLV
;
A
#
# COMPACT_ATOMS: atom_id res chain seq x y z
N MET A 1 19.26 6.83 36.99
CA MET A 1 19.78 5.52 36.57
C MET A 1 18.60 4.72 36.03
N ASN A 2 18.56 4.44 34.72
CA ASN A 2 17.55 3.69 33.93
C ASN A 2 17.01 4.43 32.67
N HIS A 3 17.88 5.17 31.96
CA HIS A 3 17.60 5.59 30.57
C HIS A 3 18.57 4.95 29.57
N SER A 4 19.78 4.58 29.99
CA SER A 4 20.75 3.88 29.13
C SER A 4 20.35 2.43 28.83
N PHE A 5 19.65 1.74 29.72
CA PHE A 5 19.33 0.30 29.53
C PHE A 5 18.30 0.06 28.41
N LEU A 6 17.40 1.02 28.17
CA LEU A 6 16.37 0.93 27.13
C LEU A 6 16.91 1.35 25.75
N LEU A 7 17.88 2.28 25.73
CA LEU A 7 18.68 2.61 24.55
C LEU A 7 19.56 1.45 24.10
N ILE A 8 20.11 0.68 25.05
CA ILE A 8 20.92 -0.52 24.76
C ILE A 8 20.05 -1.64 24.16
N PHE A 9 18.80 -1.81 24.62
CA PHE A 9 17.91 -2.84 24.05
C PHE A 9 17.44 -2.51 22.62
N PHE A 10 17.22 -1.22 22.33
CA PHE A 10 16.79 -0.78 21.00
C PHE A 10 17.96 -0.75 20.00
N THR A 11 19.17 -0.41 20.46
CA THR A 11 20.37 -0.56 19.63
C THR A 11 20.70 -2.03 19.41
N LEU A 12 20.56 -2.92 20.39
CA LEU A 12 20.74 -4.38 20.20
C LEU A 12 19.73 -5.01 19.23
N PHE A 13 18.48 -4.55 19.20
CA PHE A 13 17.49 -5.07 18.26
C PHE A 13 17.71 -4.58 16.81
N VAL A 14 18.27 -3.38 16.64
CA VAL A 14 18.64 -2.83 15.32
C VAL A 14 19.99 -3.36 14.84
N LEU A 15 20.92 -3.66 15.74
CA LEU A 15 22.26 -4.17 15.40
C LEU A 15 22.31 -5.68 15.15
N SER A 16 21.35 -6.46 15.67
CA SER A 16 21.30 -7.92 15.42
C SER A 16 20.95 -8.28 13.96
N ALA A 17 20.69 -7.30 13.11
CA ALA A 17 20.44 -7.47 11.68
C ALA A 17 21.62 -7.02 10.79
N ALA A 18 22.77 -6.65 11.37
CA ALA A 18 23.93 -6.21 10.60
C ALA A 18 25.24 -6.70 11.22
N ALA A 19 25.90 -7.58 10.45
CA ALA A 19 27.33 -7.92 10.46
C ALA A 19 27.86 -8.86 11.56
N ASP A 20 28.25 -10.06 11.12
CA ASP A 20 29.43 -10.79 11.59
C ASP A 20 30.53 -10.61 10.53
N GLU A 21 31.67 -9.99 10.87
CA GLU A 21 32.96 -10.69 11.07
C GLU A 21 34.09 -9.73 11.50
N GLU A 22 35.08 -10.30 12.17
CA GLU A 22 36.01 -9.71 13.14
C GLU A 22 37.27 -9.00 12.56
N SER A 23 37.60 -7.86 13.20
CA SER A 23 38.88 -7.52 13.87
C SER A 23 40.20 -8.24 13.49
N SER A 24 41.27 -7.47 13.17
CA SER A 24 42.35 -7.13 14.14
C SER A 24 43.63 -6.50 13.52
N ALA A 25 44.14 -5.47 14.21
CA ALA A 25 45.55 -5.10 14.46
C ALA A 25 46.50 -4.61 13.34
N ALA A 26 46.56 -3.28 13.21
CA ALA A 26 47.64 -2.38 13.66
C ALA A 26 49.16 -2.75 13.59
N VAL A 27 49.91 -1.68 13.26
CA VAL A 27 51.27 -1.26 13.69
C VAL A 27 52.47 -1.58 12.76
N ALA A 28 53.18 -0.51 12.38
CA ALA A 28 54.64 -0.30 12.46
C ALA A 28 55.36 0.15 11.16
N ALA A 29 55.65 1.45 11.10
CA ALA A 29 57.01 2.01 11.14
C ALA A 29 58.00 1.83 9.96
N VAL A 30 58.54 3.00 9.52
CA VAL A 30 59.99 3.33 9.48
C VAL A 30 60.80 3.08 8.18
N VAL A 31 61.19 4.21 7.54
CA VAL A 31 62.56 4.64 7.18
C VAL A 31 63.18 4.34 5.78
N VAL A 32 63.51 5.46 5.11
CA VAL A 32 64.77 5.81 4.38
C VAL A 32 64.94 5.44 2.89
N ASN A 33 64.94 6.53 2.08
CA ASN A 33 66.00 7.04 1.20
C ASN A 33 66.49 6.18 0.01
N ASN A 34 66.43 6.73 -1.21
CA ASN A 34 67.54 7.40 -1.93
C ASN A 34 67.37 7.35 -3.46
N ASN A 35 67.60 8.50 -4.11
CA ASN A 35 67.95 8.80 -5.51
C ASN A 35 68.09 7.68 -6.57
N ASN A 36 67.54 7.90 -7.77
CA ASN A 36 68.33 8.23 -8.97
C ASN A 36 67.50 8.56 -10.23
N ASN A 37 68.16 9.35 -11.10
CA ASN A 37 67.65 10.10 -12.24
C ASN A 37 67.37 9.30 -13.53
N ALA A 38 66.43 9.86 -14.30
CA ALA A 38 66.43 10.11 -15.75
C ALA A 38 66.35 8.95 -16.77
N THR A 39 65.24 8.92 -17.53
CA THR A 39 65.13 9.12 -19.01
C THR A 39 63.67 8.89 -19.43
N VAL A 40 62.83 9.92 -19.64
CA VAL A 40 62.62 10.66 -20.91
C VAL A 40 61.96 9.81 -22.02
N ASN A 41 60.61 9.85 -22.13
CA ASN A 41 59.85 10.51 -23.21
C ASN A 41 58.52 9.82 -23.61
N ALA A 42 57.50 10.67 -23.80
CA ALA A 42 56.31 10.50 -24.65
C ALA A 42 54.96 10.01 -24.07
N THR A 43 54.66 10.25 -22.79
CA THR A 43 53.26 10.13 -22.25
C THR A 43 52.81 11.33 -21.41
N THR A 44 53.62 12.40 -21.38
CA THR A 44 53.58 13.44 -20.33
C THR A 44 52.43 14.45 -20.37
N ASP A 45 51.49 14.38 -21.33
CA ASP A 45 50.37 15.33 -21.39
C ASP A 45 49.02 14.77 -20.91
N ARG A 46 48.87 13.44 -20.87
CA ARG A 46 47.70 12.82 -20.21
C ARG A 46 47.90 12.71 -18.70
N ASP A 47 49.16 12.61 -18.28
CA ASP A 47 49.58 12.47 -16.88
C ASP A 47 49.39 13.73 -16.01
N ARG A 48 49.29 14.92 -16.60
CA ARG A 48 49.04 16.20 -15.90
C ARG A 48 47.59 16.70 -16.02
N SER A 49 46.78 16.06 -16.85
CA SER A 49 45.36 16.41 -16.96
C SER A 49 44.61 15.98 -15.70
N PHE A 50 43.66 16.78 -15.26
CA PHE A 50 42.79 16.45 -14.11
C PHE A 50 42.15 15.06 -14.26
N ALA A 51 41.83 14.67 -15.50
CA ALA A 51 41.35 13.32 -15.81
C ALA A 51 42.38 12.22 -15.49
N GLY A 52 43.66 12.43 -15.81
CA GLY A 52 44.74 11.48 -15.48
C GLY A 52 45.09 11.45 -13.99
N MET A 53 44.83 12.54 -13.25
CA MET A 53 44.91 12.53 -11.79
C MET A 53 43.76 11.75 -11.15
N ILE A 54 42.54 11.86 -11.70
CA ILE A 54 41.37 11.07 -11.27
C ILE A 54 41.60 9.59 -11.58
N ASP A 55 42.00 9.24 -12.80
CA ASP A 55 42.26 7.84 -13.18
C ASP A 55 43.31 7.20 -12.26
N ARG A 56 44.39 7.91 -11.94
CA ARG A 56 45.43 7.39 -11.03
C ARG A 56 44.96 7.25 -9.58
N ALA A 57 44.05 8.12 -9.14
CA ALA A 57 43.43 8.01 -7.82
C ALA A 57 42.44 6.84 -7.77
N LEU A 58 41.65 6.65 -8.83
CA LEU A 58 40.74 5.52 -8.99
C LEU A 58 41.51 4.20 -9.06
N GLU A 59 42.57 4.12 -9.85
CA GLU A 59 43.36 2.89 -10.01
C GLU A 59 44.15 2.52 -8.76
N LYS A 60 44.46 3.49 -7.90
CA LYS A 60 45.11 3.28 -6.60
C LYS A 60 44.13 2.85 -5.50
N GLU A 61 42.90 3.37 -5.50
CA GLU A 61 41.84 2.95 -4.56
C GLU A 61 41.22 1.61 -4.97
N PHE A 62 40.99 1.42 -6.26
CA PHE A 62 40.39 0.22 -6.85
C PHE A 62 41.44 -0.67 -7.52
N THR A 63 42.61 -0.83 -6.89
CA THR A 63 43.63 -1.78 -7.37
C THR A 63 42.99 -3.18 -7.35
N GLU A 64 43.01 -3.90 -8.48
CA GLU A 64 42.47 -5.26 -8.64
C GLU A 64 43.08 -6.26 -7.63
N ASN A 65 42.57 -6.22 -6.41
CA ASN A 65 42.56 -7.28 -5.41
C ASN A 65 41.09 -7.49 -5.05
N ASP A 66 40.27 -7.79 -6.06
CA ASP A 66 39.07 -8.57 -5.82
C ASP A 66 39.59 -9.92 -5.29
N GLN A 67 39.39 -10.13 -3.99
CA GLN A 67 39.54 -11.43 -3.35
C GLN A 67 38.88 -12.49 -4.26
N PRO A 68 39.48 -13.67 -4.45
CA PRO A 68 38.83 -14.72 -5.21
C PRO A 68 37.48 -14.98 -4.53
N GLU A 69 36.41 -14.84 -5.32
CA GLU A 69 35.04 -15.19 -4.94
C GLU A 69 35.08 -16.42 -4.03
N GLU A 70 34.60 -16.29 -2.79
CA GLU A 70 34.36 -17.43 -1.93
C GLU A 70 33.60 -18.49 -2.74
N ASN A 71 34.16 -19.70 -2.79
CA ASN A 71 33.66 -20.90 -3.47
C ASN A 71 32.16 -20.88 -3.82
N ASP A 72 31.83 -20.24 -4.94
CA ASP A 72 30.48 -20.27 -5.46
C ASP A 72 30.27 -21.68 -6.06
N ALA A 73 29.34 -22.44 -5.48
CA ALA A 73 29.11 -23.85 -5.85
C ALA A 73 28.71 -24.03 -7.33
N GLY A 74 28.34 -22.93 -8.01
CA GLY A 74 28.00 -22.87 -9.43
C GLY A 74 29.11 -22.35 -10.36
N SER A 75 30.31 -22.05 -9.86
CA SER A 75 31.41 -21.56 -10.70
C SER A 75 31.83 -22.60 -11.75
N PHE A 76 32.09 -22.14 -12.98
CA PHE A 76 32.45 -22.97 -14.14
C PHE A 76 33.60 -23.96 -13.82
N ASN A 77 34.60 -23.52 -13.04
CA ASN A 77 35.73 -24.37 -12.65
C ASN A 77 35.31 -25.51 -11.70
N ASN A 78 34.34 -25.30 -10.81
CA ASN A 78 33.84 -26.33 -9.91
C ASN A 78 32.97 -27.36 -10.65
N SER A 79 32.17 -26.92 -11.63
CA SER A 79 31.34 -27.81 -12.46
C SER A 79 32.16 -28.71 -13.41
N VAL A 80 33.29 -28.20 -13.91
CA VAL A 80 34.22 -28.98 -14.76
C VAL A 80 35.04 -29.96 -13.91
N ALA A 81 35.46 -29.57 -12.70
CA ALA A 81 36.19 -30.45 -11.78
C ALA A 81 35.33 -31.62 -11.25
N GLY A 82 34.01 -31.41 -11.08
CA GLY A 82 33.04 -32.41 -10.61
C GLY A 82 32.49 -33.39 -11.67
N GLN A 83 33.02 -33.38 -12.90
CA GLN A 83 32.58 -34.24 -14.02
C GLN A 83 31.09 -34.16 -14.42
N GLN A 84 30.34 -33.12 -14.02
CA GLN A 84 28.91 -32.97 -14.36
C GLN A 84 28.62 -32.05 -15.55
N ALA A 85 29.64 -31.48 -16.20
CA ALA A 85 29.45 -30.59 -17.34
C ALA A 85 29.77 -31.27 -18.68
N VAL A 86 28.85 -31.19 -19.64
CA VAL A 86 29.09 -31.53 -21.06
C VAL A 86 29.47 -30.26 -21.80
N LEU A 87 30.68 -30.23 -22.38
CA LEU A 87 31.15 -29.11 -23.19
C LEU A 87 30.53 -29.20 -24.59
N GLU A 88 29.66 -28.26 -24.94
CA GLU A 88 29.09 -28.13 -26.28
C GLU A 88 29.59 -26.84 -26.95
N THR A 89 29.82 -26.92 -28.27
CA THR A 89 30.22 -25.77 -29.07
C THR A 89 28.96 -25.11 -29.64
N VAL A 90 28.68 -23.87 -29.20
CA VAL A 90 27.51 -23.10 -29.62
C VAL A 90 27.89 -21.99 -30.59
N ALA A 91 27.04 -21.73 -31.59
CA ALA A 91 27.22 -20.60 -32.50
C ALA A 91 26.58 -19.35 -31.91
N ARG A 92 27.34 -18.26 -31.78
CA ARG A 92 26.83 -16.95 -31.40
C ARG A 92 26.45 -16.16 -32.65
N VAL A 93 25.16 -15.88 -32.82
CA VAL A 93 24.66 -15.10 -33.95
C VAL A 93 24.39 -13.66 -33.49
N LYS A 94 24.93 -12.67 -34.22
CA LYS A 94 24.60 -11.25 -34.06
C LYS A 94 23.88 -10.78 -35.32
N SER A 95 22.69 -10.20 -35.18
CA SER A 95 21.89 -9.75 -36.32
C SER A 95 22.22 -8.29 -36.63
N LYS A 96 22.93 -8.05 -37.74
CA LYS A 96 23.28 -6.70 -38.19
C LYS A 96 22.22 -6.20 -39.18
N LYS A 97 21.43 -5.20 -38.81
CA LYS A 97 20.40 -4.62 -39.71
C LYS A 97 21.06 -3.61 -40.67
N ASN A 98 20.89 -3.82 -41.98
CA ASN A 98 21.25 -2.84 -43.00
C ASN A 98 20.24 -1.69 -43.01
N ASP A 99 20.72 -0.45 -42.90
CA ASP A 99 19.93 0.77 -43.02
C ASP A 99 19.31 0.90 -44.42
N THR A 100 17.99 0.90 -44.49
CA THR A 100 17.25 1.48 -45.63
C THR A 100 16.22 2.45 -45.07
N LYS A 101 16.46 3.74 -45.34
CA LYS A 101 15.55 4.86 -45.10
C LYS A 101 14.30 4.67 -45.96
N GLU A 102 13.13 4.54 -45.34
CA GLU A 102 11.87 4.94 -45.97
C GLU A 102 10.97 5.65 -44.95
N ASP A 103 10.57 6.86 -45.35
CA ASP A 103 9.66 7.78 -44.67
C ASP A 103 8.32 7.13 -44.34
N LYS A 104 7.90 7.19 -43.06
CA LYS A 104 6.48 7.11 -42.70
C LYS A 104 6.09 8.15 -41.65
N SER A 105 4.98 8.79 -41.97
CA SER A 105 4.31 9.91 -41.33
C SER A 105 4.10 9.78 -39.81
N ILE A 106 4.33 10.91 -39.13
CA ILE A 106 4.13 11.13 -37.70
C ILE A 106 2.66 10.89 -37.31
N GLN A 107 2.39 9.80 -36.60
CA GLN A 107 1.12 9.55 -35.90
C GLN A 107 1.31 9.82 -34.40
N LEU A 108 0.42 10.63 -33.81
CA LEU A 108 0.42 11.02 -32.39
C LEU A 108 0.39 9.84 -31.39
N HIS A 109 -0.05 8.66 -31.82
CA HIS A 109 0.04 7.43 -31.01
C HIS A 109 1.49 6.97 -30.75
N HIS A 110 2.45 7.38 -31.57
CA HIS A 110 3.87 7.02 -31.42
C HIS A 110 4.63 7.91 -30.42
N ILE A 111 4.02 9.01 -29.94
CA ILE A 111 4.60 9.88 -28.92
C ILE A 111 4.38 9.31 -27.50
N PHE A 112 3.26 8.63 -27.27
CA PHE A 112 2.93 8.07 -25.95
C PHE A 112 3.30 6.59 -25.79
N ASN A 113 3.56 5.89 -26.89
CA ASN A 113 4.05 4.52 -26.87
C ASN A 113 5.55 4.48 -27.21
N MET A 114 6.38 5.05 -26.31
CA MET A 114 7.80 4.74 -26.29
C MET A 114 7.99 3.33 -25.71
N ASP A 115 7.59 2.32 -26.48
CA ASP A 115 8.03 0.95 -26.25
C ASP A 115 9.56 0.94 -26.39
N ASN A 116 10.24 0.79 -25.27
CA ASN A 116 11.44 -0.03 -25.12
C ASN A 116 12.60 0.18 -26.12
N ASP A 117 12.77 1.39 -26.66
CA ASP A 117 13.87 1.72 -27.59
C ASP A 117 15.19 2.07 -26.87
N ASN A 118 15.25 1.89 -25.55
CA ASN A 118 16.51 1.87 -24.82
C ASN A 118 17.13 0.47 -24.90
N GLY A 119 17.74 0.18 -26.04
CA GLY A 119 18.70 -0.91 -26.17
C GLY A 119 18.08 -2.28 -26.37
N ALA A 120 17.40 -2.49 -27.50
CA ALA A 120 17.61 -3.71 -28.25
C ALA A 120 19.06 -3.73 -28.78
N GLU A 121 20.06 -3.70 -27.88
CA GLU A 121 21.39 -4.19 -28.21
C GLU A 121 21.22 -5.69 -28.44
N GLU A 122 21.02 -6.05 -29.72
CA GLU A 122 21.24 -7.36 -30.33
C GLU A 122 21.47 -8.48 -29.29
N THR A 123 20.42 -8.97 -28.62
CA THR A 123 20.61 -10.04 -27.62
C THR A 123 21.21 -11.23 -28.33
N PRO A 124 22.50 -11.58 -28.08
CA PRO A 124 23.17 -12.58 -28.88
C PRO A 124 22.52 -13.93 -28.56
N THR A 125 21.88 -14.52 -29.56
CA THR A 125 21.27 -15.85 -29.42
C THR A 125 22.36 -16.90 -29.59
N LEU A 126 22.39 -17.87 -28.67
CA LEU A 126 23.23 -19.05 -28.79
C LEU A 126 22.40 -20.17 -29.40
N ILE A 127 22.95 -20.80 -30.44
CA ILE A 127 22.34 -21.96 -31.08
C ILE A 127 23.22 -23.17 -30.79
N ASP A 128 22.62 -24.19 -30.17
CA ASP A 128 23.28 -25.48 -29.92
C ASP A 128 23.16 -26.42 -31.14
N ARG A 129 23.97 -27.48 -31.19
CA ARG A 129 24.00 -28.52 -32.22
C ARG A 129 22.65 -29.20 -32.47
N LYS A 130 21.73 -29.16 -31.50
CA LYS A 130 20.34 -29.67 -31.65
C LYS A 130 19.34 -28.60 -32.14
N ASP A 131 19.82 -27.46 -32.64
CA ASP A 131 19.02 -26.29 -33.07
C ASP A 131 18.18 -25.64 -31.97
N ASN A 132 18.56 -25.83 -30.70
CA ASN A 132 17.94 -25.13 -29.58
C ASN A 132 18.47 -23.69 -29.52
N VAL A 133 17.57 -22.72 -29.41
CA VAL A 133 17.90 -21.29 -29.34
C VAL A 133 17.83 -20.83 -27.89
N PHE A 134 18.95 -20.31 -27.38
CA PHE A 134 19.06 -19.76 -26.03
C PHE A 134 19.31 -18.26 -26.09
N ILE A 135 18.62 -17.51 -25.24
CA ILE A 135 18.78 -16.05 -25.08
C ILE A 135 19.48 -15.81 -23.75
N ILE A 136 20.58 -15.05 -23.76
CA ILE A 136 21.27 -14.65 -22.52
C ILE A 136 20.42 -13.57 -21.84
N SER A 137 19.71 -13.94 -20.78
CA SER A 137 18.71 -13.08 -20.12
C SER A 137 19.26 -12.18 -19.01
N ASN A 138 20.55 -12.24 -18.68
CA ASN A 138 21.12 -11.46 -17.59
C ASN A 138 22.48 -10.88 -17.98
N PHE A 139 22.49 -9.71 -18.61
CA PHE A 139 23.65 -8.84 -18.54
C PHE A 139 23.66 -8.23 -17.14
N LYS A 140 24.27 -8.92 -16.18
CA LYS A 140 24.60 -8.33 -14.89
C LYS A 140 25.66 -7.28 -15.18
N SER A 141 25.23 -6.05 -15.50
CA SER A 141 26.15 -4.94 -15.72
C SER A 141 26.96 -4.76 -14.44
N LYS A 142 28.28 -4.60 -14.57
CA LYS A 142 29.21 -4.37 -13.43
C LYS A 142 28.85 -3.10 -12.63
N TYR A 143 27.93 -2.29 -13.14
CA TYR A 143 27.44 -1.05 -12.54
C TYR A 143 25.92 -1.09 -12.34
N PRO A 144 25.39 -0.49 -11.26
CA PRO A 144 23.95 -0.36 -11.06
C PRO A 144 23.37 0.63 -12.10
N VAL A 145 22.67 0.12 -13.10
CA VAL A 145 21.91 0.95 -14.06
C VAL A 145 20.53 1.22 -13.44
N LEU A 146 20.13 2.49 -13.31
CA LEU A 146 18.80 2.88 -12.85
C LEU A 146 17.75 2.42 -13.87
N GLN A 147 17.03 1.35 -13.57
CA GLN A 147 15.84 0.95 -14.32
C GLN A 147 14.68 1.85 -13.90
N LEU A 148 14.28 2.78 -14.77
CA LEU A 148 13.15 3.67 -14.54
C LEU A 148 11.88 3.06 -15.11
N ASP A 149 10.86 2.85 -14.28
CA ASP A 149 9.54 2.45 -14.77
C ASP A 149 8.76 3.71 -15.22
N LEU A 150 8.99 4.10 -16.47
CA LEU A 150 8.32 5.26 -17.08
C LEU A 150 6.80 5.08 -17.17
N ARG A 151 6.31 3.83 -17.21
CA ARG A 151 4.87 3.54 -17.31
C ARG A 151 4.17 3.90 -16.01
N LEU A 152 4.70 3.45 -14.87
CA LEU A 152 4.15 3.80 -13.55
C LEU A 152 4.10 5.32 -13.32
N ILE A 153 5.16 6.04 -13.71
CA ILE A 153 5.20 7.50 -13.59
C ILE A 153 4.11 8.15 -14.45
N SER A 154 3.99 7.71 -15.71
CA SER A 154 2.95 8.19 -16.62
C SER A 154 1.55 7.96 -16.05
N ASP A 155 1.27 6.74 -15.57
CA ASP A 155 -0.02 6.38 -15.00
C ASP A 155 -0.37 7.22 -13.77
N LEU A 156 0.59 7.44 -12.86
CA LEU A 156 0.40 8.30 -11.70
C LEU A 156 0.10 9.75 -12.11
N VAL A 157 0.80 10.28 -13.12
CA VAL A 157 0.55 11.63 -13.65
C VAL A 157 -0.85 11.73 -14.21
N VAL A 158 -1.28 10.77 -15.04
CA VAL A 158 -2.62 10.76 -15.63
C VAL A 158 -3.69 10.73 -14.54
N VAL A 159 -3.53 9.90 -13.51
CA VAL A 159 -4.47 9.79 -12.39
C VAL A 159 -4.54 11.09 -11.58
N ILE A 160 -3.41 11.73 -11.29
CA ILE A 160 -3.39 13.00 -10.53
C ILE A 160 -4.03 14.13 -11.33
N VAL A 161 -3.68 14.25 -12.62
CA VAL A 161 -4.22 15.31 -13.48
C VAL A 161 -5.72 15.12 -13.68
N SER A 162 -6.18 13.89 -13.91
CA SER A 162 -7.60 13.60 -14.06
C SER A 162 -8.37 13.85 -12.77
N ALA A 163 -7.87 13.39 -11.62
CA ALA A 163 -8.47 13.66 -10.32
C ALA A 163 -8.57 15.16 -10.05
N THR A 164 -7.52 15.93 -10.38
CA THR A 164 -7.54 17.39 -10.26
C THR A 164 -8.63 18.01 -11.15
N CYS A 165 -8.70 17.61 -12.42
CA CYS A 165 -9.72 18.09 -13.35
C CYS A 165 -11.15 17.74 -12.88
N GLY A 166 -11.38 16.50 -12.46
CA GLY A 166 -12.66 16.04 -11.93
C GLY A 166 -13.06 16.75 -10.64
N GLY A 167 -12.11 16.93 -9.73
CA GLY A 167 -12.29 17.69 -8.50
C GLY A 167 -12.67 19.15 -8.77
N ILE A 168 -11.97 19.83 -9.69
CA ILE A 168 -12.30 21.20 -10.10
C ILE A 168 -13.70 21.27 -10.73
N ALA A 169 -14.03 20.34 -11.63
CA ALA A 169 -15.33 20.31 -12.29
C ALA A 169 -16.48 20.17 -11.27
N PHE A 170 -16.33 19.26 -10.29
CA PHE A 170 -17.33 19.05 -9.24
C PHE A 170 -17.39 20.20 -8.25
N ALA A 171 -16.24 20.79 -7.89
CA ALA A 171 -16.20 22.00 -7.06
C ALA A 171 -16.93 23.17 -7.75
N CYS A 172 -16.75 23.36 -9.06
CA CYS A 172 -17.45 24.38 -9.84
C CYS A 172 -18.96 24.11 -9.93
N ALA A 173 -19.37 22.84 -9.93
CA ALA A 173 -20.77 22.43 -9.91
C ALA A 173 -21.41 22.51 -8.50
N GLY A 174 -20.66 22.89 -7.47
CA GLY A 174 -21.13 22.93 -6.08
C GLY A 174 -21.31 21.54 -5.43
N GLN A 175 -20.70 20.51 -6.02
CA GLN A 175 -20.75 19.13 -5.54
C GLN A 175 -19.50 18.77 -4.71
N PRO A 176 -19.55 17.73 -3.85
CA PRO A 176 -18.38 17.27 -3.11
C PRO A 176 -17.23 16.86 -4.03
N VAL A 177 -16.02 17.34 -3.73
CA VAL A 177 -14.82 17.10 -4.54
C VAL A 177 -14.45 15.60 -4.59
N ILE A 178 -14.79 14.86 -3.54
CA ILE A 178 -14.62 13.40 -3.40
C ILE A 178 -15.24 12.65 -4.59
N THR A 179 -16.48 13.03 -4.97
CA THR A 179 -17.20 12.44 -6.10
C THR A 179 -16.48 12.73 -7.41
N GLY A 180 -15.88 13.91 -7.54
CA GLY A 180 -15.04 14.29 -8.68
C GLY A 180 -13.79 13.41 -8.83
N TYR A 181 -13.11 13.07 -7.73
CA TYR A 181 -11.96 12.17 -7.74
C TYR A 181 -12.34 10.75 -8.18
N LEU A 182 -13.42 10.20 -7.61
CA LEU A 182 -13.93 8.86 -7.95
C LEU A 182 -14.33 8.76 -9.43
N LEU A 183 -15.10 9.73 -9.93
CA LEU A 183 -15.54 9.72 -11.32
C LEU A 183 -14.37 9.93 -12.30
N ALA A 184 -13.43 10.82 -11.99
CA ALA A 184 -12.23 10.99 -12.81
C ALA A 184 -11.43 9.68 -12.93
N GLY A 185 -11.26 8.96 -11.81
CA GLY A 185 -10.65 7.64 -11.80
C GLY A 185 -11.40 6.63 -12.68
N SER A 186 -12.74 6.60 -12.58
CA SER A 186 -13.58 5.72 -13.40
C SER A 186 -13.50 6.01 -14.90
N LEU A 187 -13.35 7.29 -15.27
CA LEU A 187 -13.14 7.69 -16.66
C LEU A 187 -11.75 7.28 -17.18
N VAL A 188 -10.70 7.39 -16.37
CA VAL A 188 -9.32 7.11 -16.81
C VAL A 188 -8.96 5.63 -16.74
N GLY A 189 -9.59 4.89 -15.83
CA GLY A 189 -9.35 3.45 -15.64
C GLY A 189 -9.76 2.58 -16.84
N PRO A 190 -9.49 1.27 -16.76
CA PRO A 190 -9.77 0.30 -17.83
C PRO A 190 -11.25 0.18 -18.17
N GLY A 191 -12.12 0.55 -17.23
CA GLY A 191 -13.56 0.62 -17.44
C GLY A 191 -14.02 1.75 -18.36
N GLY A 192 -13.19 2.78 -18.57
CA GLY A 192 -13.50 4.00 -19.29
C GLY A 192 -12.64 4.19 -20.54
N LEU A 193 -11.60 5.02 -20.43
CA LEU A 193 -10.67 5.35 -21.52
C LEU A 193 -9.46 4.41 -21.63
N ASP A 194 -9.25 3.53 -20.63
CA ASP A 194 -8.17 2.53 -20.61
C ASP A 194 -6.77 3.13 -20.83
N VAL A 195 -6.52 4.28 -20.16
CA VAL A 195 -5.25 5.01 -20.29
C VAL A 195 -4.19 4.50 -19.32
N VAL A 196 -4.62 3.92 -18.19
CA VAL A 196 -3.74 3.41 -17.13
C VAL A 196 -3.49 1.93 -17.32
N SER A 197 -2.22 1.54 -17.42
CA SER A 197 -1.82 0.15 -17.66
C SER A 197 -1.48 -0.60 -16.36
N GLU A 198 -0.78 0.05 -15.43
CA GLU A 198 -0.23 -0.55 -14.22
C GLU A 198 -1.14 -0.35 -12.99
N LEU A 199 -2.35 -0.92 -13.06
CA LEU A 199 -3.39 -0.73 -12.03
C LEU A 199 -2.95 -1.13 -10.62
N VAL A 200 -2.31 -2.29 -10.48
CA VAL A 200 -1.88 -2.83 -9.17
C VAL A 200 -0.85 -1.91 -8.52
N GLN A 201 0.08 -1.37 -9.32
CA GLN A 201 1.14 -0.51 -8.83
C GLN A 201 0.59 0.84 -8.40
N VAL A 202 -0.30 1.44 -9.19
CA VAL A 202 -1.01 2.67 -8.83
C VAL A 202 -1.83 2.47 -7.56
N GLU A 203 -2.58 1.37 -7.44
CA GLU A 203 -3.37 1.04 -6.24
C GLU A 203 -2.48 0.90 -5.00
N THR A 204 -1.32 0.24 -5.14
CA THR A 204 -0.36 0.07 -4.04
C THR A 204 0.16 1.42 -3.53
N VAL A 205 0.50 2.34 -4.45
CA VAL A 205 0.90 3.72 -4.08
C VAL A 205 -0.27 4.50 -3.49
N ALA A 206 -1.47 4.31 -4.02
CA ALA A 206 -2.67 4.98 -3.56
C ALA A 206 -3.10 4.53 -2.16
N GLN A 207 -2.73 3.31 -1.72
CA GLN A 207 -3.03 2.79 -0.38
C GLN A 207 -2.45 3.65 0.75
N PHE A 208 -1.35 4.36 0.51
CA PHE A 208 -0.83 5.36 1.46
C PHE A 208 -1.86 6.45 1.78
N GLY A 209 -2.82 6.70 0.90
CA GLY A 209 -3.91 7.65 1.12
C GLY A 209 -4.79 7.30 2.31
N VAL A 210 -5.19 6.03 2.42
CA VAL A 210 -6.01 5.57 3.55
C VAL A 210 -5.20 5.61 4.84
N ILE A 211 -3.93 5.18 4.77
CA ILE A 211 -3.00 5.21 5.91
C ILE A 211 -2.89 6.64 6.48
N PHE A 212 -2.62 7.64 5.63
CA PHE A 212 -2.48 9.01 6.10
C PHE A 212 -3.81 9.66 6.49
N LEU A 213 -4.92 9.28 5.85
CA LEU A 213 -6.26 9.75 6.21
C LEU A 213 -6.66 9.28 7.61
N LEU A 214 -6.44 7.99 7.92
CA LEU A 214 -6.72 7.41 9.23
C LEU A 214 -5.75 7.88 10.31
N PHE A 215 -4.49 8.08 9.95
CA PHE A 215 -3.52 8.68 10.87
C PHE A 215 -3.91 10.10 11.28
N ALA A 216 -4.26 10.95 10.31
CA ALA A 216 -4.75 12.30 10.59
C ALA A 216 -6.04 12.28 11.42
N LEU A 217 -6.95 11.34 11.14
CA LEU A 217 -8.13 11.15 11.97
C LEU A 217 -7.76 10.77 13.41
N GLY A 218 -6.83 9.84 13.58
CA GLY A 218 -6.34 9.44 14.89
C GLY A 218 -5.76 10.61 15.68
N LEU A 219 -5.06 11.54 15.00
CA LEU A 219 -4.54 12.77 15.61
C LEU A 219 -5.66 13.71 16.09
N GLU A 220 -6.72 13.85 15.30
CA GLU A 220 -7.86 14.74 15.58
C GLU A 220 -8.81 14.15 16.64
N PHE A 221 -8.89 12.82 16.72
CA PHE A 221 -9.82 12.09 17.57
C PHE A 221 -9.20 11.69 18.92
N SER A 222 -9.54 12.44 19.98
CA SER A 222 -9.10 12.09 21.34
C SER A 222 -9.67 10.76 21.84
N MET A 223 -8.82 9.93 22.48
CA MET A 223 -9.24 8.72 23.22
C MET A 223 -10.40 8.96 24.19
N ALA A 224 -10.47 10.16 24.77
CA ALA A 224 -11.55 10.52 25.68
C ALA A 224 -12.93 10.48 24.99
N LYS A 225 -13.00 10.95 23.72
CA LYS A 225 -14.23 10.96 22.91
C LYS A 225 -14.63 9.54 22.52
N LEU A 226 -13.67 8.69 22.13
CA LEU A 226 -13.95 7.27 21.83
C LEU A 226 -14.58 6.54 23.02
N LYS A 227 -14.08 6.82 24.23
CA LYS A 227 -14.55 6.16 25.45
C LYS A 227 -16.02 6.47 25.76
N VAL A 228 -16.51 7.64 25.36
CA VAL A 228 -17.93 8.04 25.54
C VAL A 228 -18.84 7.20 24.64
N VAL A 229 -18.45 6.98 23.38
CA VAL A 229 -19.27 6.26 22.39
C VAL A 229 -18.95 4.76 22.28
N ARG A 230 -17.97 4.25 23.06
CA ARG A 230 -17.43 2.89 22.95
C ARG A 230 -18.48 1.78 22.92
N ALA A 231 -19.55 1.92 23.71
CA ALA A 231 -20.57 0.89 23.81
C ALA A 231 -21.32 0.75 22.48
N VAL A 232 -21.72 1.86 21.87
CA VAL A 232 -22.42 1.86 20.59
C VAL A 232 -21.47 1.54 19.43
N ALA A 233 -20.27 2.12 19.46
CA ALA A 233 -19.25 1.88 18.45
C ALA A 233 -18.89 0.38 18.33
N VAL A 234 -18.59 -0.26 19.47
CA VAL A 234 -18.16 -1.67 19.49
C VAL A 234 -19.34 -2.63 19.46
N LEU A 235 -20.25 -2.56 20.44
CA LEU A 235 -21.35 -3.50 20.53
C LEU A 235 -22.38 -3.27 19.43
N GLY A 236 -22.67 -2.00 19.10
CA GLY A 236 -23.54 -1.66 17.98
C GLY A 236 -22.91 -2.03 16.64
N GLY A 237 -21.61 -1.78 16.44
CA GLY A 237 -20.87 -2.19 15.24
C GLY A 237 -20.85 -3.71 15.01
N LEU A 238 -20.68 -4.49 16.08
CA LEU A 238 -20.80 -5.97 16.00
C LEU A 238 -22.24 -6.39 15.76
N LEU A 239 -23.21 -5.78 16.45
CA LEU A 239 -24.62 -6.12 16.34
C LEU A 239 -25.16 -5.85 14.93
N GLN A 240 -24.85 -4.69 14.31
CA GLN A 240 -25.27 -4.41 12.94
C GLN A 240 -24.67 -5.43 11.96
N SER A 241 -23.41 -5.85 12.15
CA SER A 241 -22.77 -6.83 11.26
C SER A 241 -23.41 -8.21 11.39
N LEU A 242 -23.75 -8.62 12.61
CA LEU A 242 -24.49 -9.85 12.87
C LEU A 242 -25.91 -9.80 12.29
N LEU A 243 -26.61 -8.66 12.44
CA LEU A 243 -27.94 -8.49 11.86
C LEU A 243 -27.90 -8.59 10.34
N PHE A 244 -26.92 -7.97 9.67
CA PHE A 244 -26.76 -8.08 8.23
C PHE A 244 -26.47 -9.51 7.78
N MET A 245 -25.58 -10.21 8.49
CA MET A 245 -25.31 -11.64 8.26
C MET A 245 -26.59 -12.48 8.36
N CYS A 246 -27.38 -12.28 9.42
CA CYS A 246 -28.62 -13.03 9.63
C CYS A 246 -29.68 -12.70 8.57
N ILE A 247 -29.91 -11.41 8.28
CA ILE A 247 -30.90 -10.98 7.28
C ILE A 247 -30.56 -11.54 5.91
N CYS A 248 -29.31 -11.42 5.46
CA CYS A 248 -28.90 -11.91 4.15
C CYS A 248 -28.84 -13.44 4.10
N GLY A 249 -28.39 -14.11 5.18
CA GLY A 249 -28.39 -15.57 5.27
C GLY A 249 -29.79 -16.18 5.23
N ILE A 250 -30.75 -15.60 5.96
CA ILE A 250 -32.16 -16.02 5.93
C ILE A 250 -32.75 -15.75 4.55
N THR A 251 -32.51 -14.57 3.97
CA THR A 251 -33.01 -14.21 2.63
C THR A 251 -32.49 -15.17 1.57
N ALA A 252 -31.20 -15.53 1.61
CA ALA A 252 -30.61 -16.52 0.71
C ALA A 252 -31.29 -17.89 0.87
N SER A 253 -31.50 -18.35 2.10
CA SER A 253 -32.18 -19.63 2.36
C SER A 253 -33.63 -19.64 1.87
N LEU A 254 -34.35 -18.53 1.99
CA LEU A 254 -35.74 -18.40 1.50
C LEU A 254 -35.81 -18.36 -0.03
N CYS A 255 -34.79 -17.82 -0.69
CA CYS A 255 -34.69 -17.78 -2.16
C CYS A 255 -34.10 -19.08 -2.76
N GLY A 256 -33.83 -20.11 -1.95
CA GLY A 256 -33.25 -21.38 -2.38
C GLY A 256 -31.73 -21.37 -2.61
N GLY A 257 -31.04 -20.29 -2.22
CA GLY A 257 -29.58 -20.18 -2.25
C GLY A 257 -28.89 -20.82 -1.04
N LYS A 258 -27.56 -20.90 -1.08
CA LYS A 258 -26.77 -21.43 0.04
C LYS A 258 -26.75 -20.41 1.18
N PRO A 259 -27.01 -20.81 2.45
CA PRO A 259 -26.98 -19.86 3.57
C PRO A 259 -25.58 -19.29 3.82
N SER A 260 -24.51 -20.04 3.50
CA SER A 260 -23.12 -19.55 3.62
C SER A 260 -22.82 -18.39 2.66
N GLU A 261 -23.35 -18.45 1.44
CA GLU A 261 -23.27 -17.36 0.45
C GLU A 261 -24.04 -16.13 0.95
N GLY A 262 -25.27 -16.31 1.47
CA GLY A 262 -26.04 -15.22 2.07
C GLY A 262 -25.36 -14.58 3.28
N VAL A 263 -24.73 -15.38 4.15
CA VAL A 263 -23.95 -14.85 5.28
C VAL A 263 -22.77 -14.03 4.77
N PHE A 264 -22.04 -14.52 3.75
CA PHE A 264 -20.95 -13.76 3.14
C PHE A 264 -21.43 -12.42 2.55
N VAL A 265 -22.53 -12.43 1.81
CA VAL A 265 -23.14 -11.20 1.28
C VAL A 265 -23.50 -10.23 2.40
N GLY A 266 -24.08 -10.72 3.51
CA GLY A 266 -24.38 -9.89 4.67
C GLY A 266 -23.13 -9.28 5.31
N VAL A 267 -22.06 -10.06 5.45
CA VAL A 267 -20.77 -9.56 5.91
C VAL A 267 -20.24 -8.46 4.99
N LEU A 268 -20.24 -8.71 3.68
CA LEU A 268 -19.74 -7.78 2.67
C LEU A 268 -20.53 -6.46 2.68
N LEU A 269 -21.86 -6.52 2.70
CA LEU A 269 -22.73 -5.35 2.71
C LEU A 269 -22.66 -4.58 4.05
N SER A 270 -22.39 -5.27 5.16
CA SER A 270 -22.21 -4.62 6.47
C SER A 270 -21.04 -3.64 6.48
N MET A 271 -19.95 -3.98 5.77
CA MET A 271 -18.75 -3.16 5.72
C MET A 271 -19.00 -1.83 5.02
N SER A 272 -18.47 -0.75 5.59
CA SER A 272 -18.66 0.61 5.08
C SER A 272 -17.32 1.21 4.69
N SER A 273 -17.31 2.20 3.79
CA SER A 273 -16.06 2.83 3.38
C SER A 273 -15.57 3.80 4.43
N THR A 274 -14.41 3.50 4.99
CA THR A 274 -13.79 4.36 5.99
C THR A 274 -13.26 5.63 5.31
N ALA A 275 -12.52 5.52 4.22
CA ALA A 275 -11.91 6.68 3.58
C ALA A 275 -12.94 7.71 3.07
N VAL A 276 -14.00 7.28 2.41
CA VAL A 276 -15.03 8.18 1.85
C VAL A 276 -15.80 8.89 2.98
N VAL A 277 -16.25 8.14 3.98
CA VAL A 277 -17.06 8.67 5.09
C VAL A 277 -16.23 9.63 5.95
N LEU A 278 -14.97 9.31 6.20
CA LEU A 278 -14.06 10.19 6.93
C LEU A 278 -13.80 11.49 6.19
N LYS A 279 -13.47 11.41 4.89
CA LYS A 279 -13.23 12.60 4.09
C LYS A 279 -14.47 13.50 4.05
N PHE A 280 -15.66 12.90 3.95
CA PHE A 280 -16.93 13.63 4.04
C PHE A 280 -17.15 14.30 5.41
N LEU A 281 -16.92 13.60 6.52
CA LEU A 281 -17.05 14.14 7.88
C LEU A 281 -16.06 15.29 8.14
N MET A 282 -14.83 15.18 7.60
CA MET A 282 -13.79 16.22 7.65
C MET A 282 -14.22 17.47 6.89
N ASP A 283 -14.65 17.31 5.64
CA ASP A 283 -15.07 18.43 4.79
C ASP A 283 -16.30 19.15 5.36
N LYS A 284 -17.14 18.45 6.14
CA LYS A 284 -18.28 19.01 6.88
C LYS A 284 -17.94 19.44 8.31
N ASN A 285 -16.67 19.35 8.74
CA ASN A 285 -16.21 19.64 10.11
C ASN A 285 -17.10 19.02 11.21
N SER A 286 -17.58 17.80 10.96
CA SER A 286 -18.59 17.11 11.79
C SER A 286 -18.00 15.93 12.59
N ILE A 287 -16.68 15.73 12.53
CA ILE A 287 -15.95 14.69 13.28
C ILE A 287 -16.22 14.77 14.79
N ASN A 288 -16.26 15.99 15.32
CA ASN A 288 -16.42 16.24 16.75
C ASN A 288 -17.87 16.10 17.24
N ALA A 289 -18.85 16.08 16.32
CA ALA A 289 -20.25 15.93 16.66
C ALA A 289 -20.57 14.50 17.11
N LEU A 290 -21.61 14.35 17.94
CA LEU A 290 -22.02 13.06 18.50
C LEU A 290 -22.24 11.97 17.42
N HIS A 291 -22.87 12.33 16.29
CA HIS A 291 -23.08 11.40 15.18
C HIS A 291 -21.76 11.01 14.52
N GLY A 292 -20.86 11.97 14.29
CA GLY A 292 -19.52 11.72 13.73
C GLY A 292 -18.70 10.80 14.62
N GLN A 293 -18.71 11.01 15.94
CA GLN A 293 -18.00 10.14 16.89
C GLN A 293 -18.52 8.70 16.86
N VAL A 294 -19.84 8.49 16.79
CA VAL A 294 -20.43 7.14 16.67
C VAL A 294 -20.06 6.51 15.34
N THR A 295 -20.22 7.23 14.22
CA THR A 295 -19.86 6.76 12.88
C THR A 295 -18.39 6.34 12.81
N ILE A 296 -17.46 7.19 13.27
CA ILE A 296 -16.02 6.90 13.30
C ILE A 296 -15.71 5.68 14.16
N GLY A 297 -16.29 5.62 15.38
CA GLY A 297 -16.09 4.48 16.27
C GLY A 297 -16.55 3.16 15.65
N THR A 298 -17.65 3.18 14.91
CA THR A 298 -18.17 2.02 14.18
C THR A 298 -17.28 1.64 12.99
N LEU A 299 -16.75 2.61 12.23
CA LEU A 299 -15.80 2.35 11.13
C LEU A 299 -14.52 1.68 11.66
N ILE A 300 -13.95 2.17 12.77
CA ILE A 300 -12.75 1.58 13.37
C ILE A 300 -13.00 0.12 13.78
N LEU A 301 -14.18 -0.19 14.33
CA LEU A 301 -14.56 -1.56 14.64
C LEU A 301 -14.68 -2.41 13.36
N GLN A 302 -15.26 -1.86 12.30
CA GLN A 302 -15.35 -2.54 11.00
C GLN A 302 -13.94 -2.88 10.46
N ASP A 303 -13.02 -1.94 10.46
CA ASP A 303 -11.63 -2.15 10.00
C ASP A 303 -10.92 -3.23 10.85
N CYS A 304 -11.11 -3.21 12.18
CA CYS A 304 -10.62 -4.26 13.08
C CYS A 304 -11.21 -5.64 12.75
N ALA A 305 -12.48 -5.67 12.36
CA ALA A 305 -13.18 -6.90 12.03
C ALA A 305 -12.74 -7.49 10.69
N VAL A 306 -12.19 -6.71 9.75
CA VAL A 306 -11.73 -7.21 8.44
C VAL A 306 -10.78 -8.41 8.58
N GLY A 307 -9.82 -8.36 9.51
CA GLY A 307 -8.93 -9.49 9.78
C GLY A 307 -9.68 -10.75 10.27
N LEU A 308 -10.70 -10.56 11.12
CA LEU A 308 -11.57 -11.64 11.59
C LEU A 308 -12.41 -12.22 10.44
N LEU A 309 -12.89 -11.37 9.54
CA LEU A 309 -13.64 -11.76 8.35
C LEU A 309 -12.77 -12.63 7.41
N PHE A 310 -11.52 -12.24 7.17
CA PHE A 310 -10.61 -13.06 6.35
C PHE A 310 -10.40 -14.45 6.97
N ALA A 311 -10.27 -14.53 8.29
CA ALA A 311 -10.19 -15.82 8.99
C ALA A 311 -11.48 -16.64 8.90
N LEU A 312 -12.64 -15.99 8.70
CA LEU A 312 -13.95 -16.61 8.57
C LEU A 312 -14.22 -17.15 7.14
N LEU A 313 -13.60 -16.58 6.09
CA LEU A 313 -13.86 -16.97 4.69
C LEU A 313 -13.65 -18.46 4.39
N PRO A 314 -12.55 -19.13 4.81
CA PRO A 314 -12.35 -20.55 4.52
C PRO A 314 -13.42 -21.46 5.15
N VAL A 315 -13.99 -21.02 6.27
CA VAL A 315 -15.07 -21.71 6.99
C VAL A 315 -16.38 -21.62 6.21
N LEU A 316 -16.71 -20.42 5.73
CA LEU A 316 -17.91 -20.20 4.91
C LEU A 316 -17.80 -20.90 3.55
N GLY A 317 -16.59 -20.93 2.97
CA GLY A 317 -16.29 -21.68 1.74
C GLY A 317 -16.29 -23.20 1.90
N GLY A 318 -16.46 -23.73 3.13
CA GLY A 318 -16.46 -25.18 3.39
C GLY A 318 -15.10 -25.87 3.25
N THR A 319 -14.03 -25.11 3.02
CA THR A 319 -12.66 -25.63 2.89
C THR A 319 -12.00 -25.94 4.23
N SER A 320 -12.50 -25.33 5.32
CA SER A 320 -12.00 -25.52 6.68
C SER A 320 -13.16 -25.85 7.63
N GLY A 321 -12.93 -26.78 8.56
CA GLY A 321 -13.93 -27.11 9.59
C GLY A 321 -14.17 -25.95 10.56
N VAL A 322 -15.35 -25.93 11.21
CA VAL A 322 -15.76 -24.88 12.16
C VAL A 322 -14.72 -24.68 13.28
N LEU A 323 -14.15 -25.78 13.78
CA LEU A 323 -13.11 -25.74 14.83
C LEU A 323 -11.86 -24.95 14.38
N GLN A 324 -11.39 -25.19 13.15
CA GLN A 324 -10.24 -24.49 12.57
C GLN A 324 -10.54 -22.99 12.37
N GLY A 325 -11.78 -22.69 11.98
CA GLY A 325 -12.31 -21.34 11.92
C GLY A 325 -12.23 -20.59 13.24
N VAL A 326 -12.78 -21.20 14.30
CA VAL A 326 -12.78 -20.62 15.65
C VAL A 326 -11.36 -20.37 16.15
N ILE A 327 -10.43 -21.30 15.90
CA ILE A 327 -9.01 -21.14 16.27
C ILE A 327 -8.40 -19.94 15.52
N SER A 328 -8.66 -19.82 14.22
CA SER A 328 -8.12 -18.73 13.38
C SER A 328 -8.67 -17.36 13.79
N MET A 329 -9.98 -17.27 14.06
CA MET A 329 -10.59 -16.04 14.58
C MET A 329 -10.07 -15.69 15.98
N THR A 330 -9.91 -16.68 16.86
CA THR A 330 -9.36 -16.46 18.21
C THR A 330 -7.91 -15.95 18.13
N LYS A 331 -7.09 -16.52 17.24
CA LYS A 331 -5.72 -16.05 17.01
C LYS A 331 -5.68 -14.60 16.56
N SER A 332 -6.50 -14.21 15.59
CA SER A 332 -6.59 -12.83 15.10
C SER A 332 -7.08 -11.86 16.18
N LEU A 333 -8.07 -12.27 16.98
CA LEU A 333 -8.57 -11.46 18.11
C LEU A 333 -7.50 -11.26 19.20
N VAL A 334 -6.75 -12.31 19.53
CA VAL A 334 -5.65 -12.23 20.50
C VAL A 334 -4.53 -11.32 19.98
N ALA A 335 -4.17 -11.44 18.70
CA ALA A 335 -3.18 -10.56 18.06
C ALA A 335 -3.63 -9.09 18.12
N LEU A 336 -4.90 -8.81 17.83
CA LEU A 336 -5.49 -7.47 17.93
C LEU A 336 -5.38 -6.89 19.36
N ILE A 337 -5.81 -7.66 20.37
CA ILE A 337 -5.77 -7.21 21.77
C ILE A 337 -4.32 -6.99 22.23
N ALA A 338 -3.42 -7.90 21.87
CA ALA A 338 -2.00 -7.79 22.20
C ALA A 338 -1.37 -6.55 21.55
N PHE A 339 -1.64 -6.31 20.26
CA PHE A 339 -1.17 -5.14 19.53
C PHE A 339 -1.62 -3.82 20.19
N LEU A 340 -2.91 -3.68 20.46
CA LEU A 340 -3.45 -2.48 21.10
C LEU A 340 -2.92 -2.27 22.53
N ALA A 341 -2.68 -3.36 23.28
CA ALA A 341 -2.09 -3.29 24.61
C ALA A 341 -0.64 -2.80 24.55
N VAL A 342 0.17 -3.35 23.63
CA VAL A 342 1.57 -2.94 23.42
C VAL A 342 1.64 -1.47 23.01
N LEU A 343 0.83 -1.04 22.04
CA LEU A 343 0.79 0.35 21.61
C LEU A 343 0.37 1.30 22.74
N SER A 344 -0.60 0.90 23.57
CA SER A 344 -1.03 1.70 24.72
C SER A 344 0.10 1.92 25.74
N VAL A 345 0.92 0.88 26.00
CA VAL A 345 2.10 0.98 26.89
C VAL A 345 3.19 1.85 26.25
N LEU A 346 3.45 1.66 24.96
CA LEU A 346 4.46 2.40 24.21
C LEU A 346 4.11 3.89 24.11
N SER A 347 2.83 4.21 23.93
CA SER A 347 2.31 5.58 23.88
C SER A 347 2.59 6.35 25.17
N ARG A 348 2.48 5.68 26.32
CA ARG A 348 2.67 6.34 27.62
C ARG A 348 4.14 6.52 27.99
N THR A 349 5.02 5.67 27.48
CA THR A 349 6.42 5.59 27.94
C THR A 349 7.39 6.23 26.95
N TRP A 350 7.31 5.84 25.67
CA TRP A 350 8.35 6.14 24.68
C TRP A 350 7.99 7.34 23.81
N LEU A 351 6.72 7.44 23.40
CA LEU A 351 6.26 8.48 22.50
C LEU A 351 6.51 9.92 22.98
N PRO A 352 6.20 10.32 24.23
CA PRO A 352 6.45 11.69 24.67
C PRO A 352 7.94 12.03 24.72
N TRP A 353 8.81 11.04 24.93
CA TRP A 353 10.25 11.23 24.85
C TRP A 353 10.71 11.42 23.40
N PHE A 354 10.24 10.57 22.49
CA PHE A 354 10.55 10.64 21.06
C PHE A 354 10.10 11.96 20.43
N LEU A 355 8.85 12.39 20.66
CA LEU A 355 8.34 13.64 20.11
C LEU A 355 9.06 14.88 20.67
N LYS A 356 9.42 14.88 21.96
CA LYS A 356 10.22 15.96 22.55
C LYS A 356 11.64 16.00 21.98
N LEU A 357 12.27 14.85 21.77
CA LEU A 357 13.58 14.74 21.13
C LEU A 357 13.51 15.29 19.69
N MET A 358 12.51 14.86 18.93
CA MET A 358 12.26 15.33 17.57
C MET A 358 12.15 16.85 17.51
N ILE A 359 11.34 17.47 18.37
CA ILE A 359 11.17 18.92 18.42
C ILE A 359 12.46 19.63 18.85
N SER A 360 13.16 19.09 19.84
CA SER A 360 14.44 19.65 20.28
C SER A 360 15.50 19.65 19.18
N LEU A 361 15.49 18.64 18.31
CA LEU A 361 16.39 18.54 17.15
C LEU A 361 15.87 19.32 15.94
N SER A 362 14.56 19.52 15.84
CA SER A 362 13.84 20.19 14.75
C SER A 362 13.71 21.71 14.93
N SER A 363 14.37 22.30 15.93
CA SER A 363 14.38 23.75 16.21
C SER A 363 14.81 24.65 15.02
N GLN A 364 15.27 24.06 13.90
CA GLN A 364 15.60 24.76 12.66
C GLN A 364 14.80 24.34 11.41
N THR A 365 14.14 23.17 11.35
CA THR A 365 13.39 22.71 10.15
C THR A 365 12.15 21.87 10.49
N ASN A 366 10.97 22.28 10.01
CA ASN A 366 9.71 21.54 10.14
C ASN A 366 9.71 20.20 9.36
N GLU A 367 10.56 20.09 8.34
CA GLU A 367 10.68 18.93 7.45
C GLU A 367 11.06 17.65 8.21
N LEU A 368 12.00 17.75 9.16
CA LEU A 368 12.45 16.59 9.93
C LEU A 368 11.34 16.06 10.84
N TYR A 369 10.55 16.97 11.44
CA TYR A 369 9.39 16.61 12.25
C TYR A 369 8.32 15.91 11.42
N GLN A 370 7.99 16.46 10.24
CA GLN A 370 7.04 15.87 9.31
C GLN A 370 7.46 14.46 8.89
N LEU A 371 8.73 14.29 8.51
CA LEU A 371 9.28 12.99 8.12
C LEU A 371 9.21 11.98 9.26
N ALA A 372 9.51 12.38 10.50
CA ALA A 372 9.42 11.48 11.64
C ALA A 372 7.99 11.11 12.01
N ALA A 373 7.03 12.03 11.90
CA ALA A 373 5.62 11.74 12.11
C ALA A 373 5.11 10.72 11.08
N VAL A 374 5.48 10.90 9.81
CA VAL A 374 5.18 9.96 8.72
C VAL A 374 5.86 8.62 8.96
N ALA A 375 7.15 8.59 9.27
CA ALA A 375 7.88 7.36 9.55
C ALA A 375 7.29 6.59 10.74
N PHE A 376 6.92 7.29 11.81
CA PHE A 376 6.24 6.68 12.95
C PHE A 376 4.89 6.07 12.55
N CYS A 377 4.07 6.80 11.79
CA CYS A 377 2.81 6.29 11.26
C CYS A 377 3.01 5.00 10.46
N LEU A 378 3.95 5.01 9.50
CA LEU A 378 4.23 3.87 8.64
C LEU A 378 4.82 2.68 9.39
N LEU A 379 5.69 2.90 10.38
CA LEU A 379 6.25 1.82 11.20
C LEU A 379 5.17 1.11 12.02
N VAL A 380 4.24 1.87 12.62
CA VAL A 380 3.13 1.28 13.39
C VAL A 380 2.13 0.59 12.45
N ALA A 381 1.82 1.17 11.29
CA ALA A 381 0.99 0.54 10.27
C ALA A 381 1.60 -0.78 9.79
N TRP A 382 2.88 -0.79 9.43
CA TRP A 382 3.61 -1.99 9.00
C TRP A 382 3.70 -3.06 10.10
N SER A 383 3.87 -2.65 11.36
CA SER A 383 3.84 -3.57 12.50
C SER A 383 2.47 -4.23 12.67
N SER A 384 1.38 -3.50 12.38
CA SER A 384 0.01 -4.02 12.38
C SER A 384 -0.16 -5.11 11.30
N ASP A 385 0.28 -4.82 10.08
CA ASP A 385 0.21 -5.76 8.94
C ASP A 385 1.00 -7.04 9.20
N LYS A 386 2.20 -6.96 9.79
CA LYS A 386 3.00 -8.12 10.18
C LYS A 386 2.30 -9.05 11.19
N LEU A 387 1.38 -8.52 11.98
CA LEU A 387 0.56 -9.29 12.93
C LEU A 387 -0.72 -9.86 12.29
N GLY A 388 -0.94 -9.63 11.00
CA GLY A 388 -2.16 -10.03 10.28
C GLY A 388 -3.36 -9.15 10.58
N LEU A 389 -3.12 -7.90 11.00
CA LEU A 389 -4.13 -6.86 11.17
C LEU A 389 -4.08 -5.88 9.98
N SER A 390 -5.06 -4.98 9.88
CA SER A 390 -5.10 -3.97 8.81
C SER A 390 -4.02 -2.88 9.00
N LEU A 391 -3.46 -2.37 7.89
CA LEU A 391 -2.56 -1.20 7.88
C LEU A 391 -3.29 0.05 8.44
N GLU A 392 -4.57 0.15 8.10
CA GLU A 392 -5.55 1.16 8.49
C GLU A 392 -5.64 1.28 10.01
N LEU A 393 -5.84 0.15 10.68
CA LEU A 393 -5.90 0.09 12.14
C LEU A 393 -4.60 0.59 12.78
N GLY A 394 -3.45 0.17 12.27
CA GLY A 394 -2.15 0.59 12.79
C GLY A 394 -1.94 2.09 12.60
N SER A 395 -2.27 2.62 11.43
CA SER A 395 -2.17 4.05 11.13
C SER A 395 -3.08 4.90 12.03
N PHE A 396 -4.33 4.47 12.25
CA PHE A 396 -5.24 5.11 13.18
C PHE A 396 -4.70 5.07 14.61
N ALA A 397 -4.25 3.90 15.07
CA ALA A 397 -3.68 3.74 16.40
C ALA A 397 -2.46 4.65 16.61
N ALA A 398 -1.58 4.77 15.61
CA ALA A 398 -0.44 5.70 15.64
C ALA A 398 -0.88 7.16 15.82
N GLY A 399 -1.92 7.57 15.09
CA GLY A 399 -2.47 8.92 15.21
C GLY A 399 -3.02 9.16 16.62
N VAL A 400 -3.78 8.19 17.14
CA VAL A 400 -4.35 8.31 18.48
C VAL A 400 -3.26 8.33 19.55
N MET A 401 -2.18 7.58 19.39
CA MET A 401 -1.03 7.65 20.31
C MET A 401 -0.49 9.09 20.40
N ILE A 402 -0.27 9.76 19.26
CA ILE A 402 0.20 11.15 19.24
C ILE A 402 -0.87 12.13 19.74
N SER A 403 -2.16 11.86 19.51
CA SER A 403 -3.28 12.68 19.99
C SER A 403 -3.32 12.86 21.51
N THR A 404 -2.69 11.94 22.26
CA THR A 404 -2.60 12.02 23.73
C THR A 404 -1.56 13.02 24.22
N THR A 405 -0.75 13.58 23.31
CA THR A 405 0.30 14.56 23.60
C THR A 405 -0.14 15.97 23.18
N ASP A 406 0.49 17.00 23.76
CA ASP A 406 0.20 18.40 23.44
C ASP A 406 0.60 18.81 21.99
N LEU A 407 1.19 17.88 21.23
CA LEU A 407 1.75 18.10 19.89
C LEU A 407 0.85 17.61 18.77
N ALA A 408 -0.35 17.12 19.11
CA ALA A 408 -1.30 16.55 18.15
C ALA A 408 -1.64 17.52 17.02
N GLN A 409 -1.97 18.78 17.35
CA GLN A 409 -2.37 19.78 16.38
C GLN A 409 -1.21 20.18 15.46
N HIS A 410 -0.02 20.39 16.02
CA HIS A 410 1.18 20.66 15.21
C HIS A 410 1.48 19.51 14.24
N THR A 411 1.32 18.25 14.69
CA THR A 411 1.51 17.08 13.82
C THR A 411 0.47 17.01 12.70
N LEU A 412 -0.78 17.35 13.02
CA LEU A 412 -1.86 17.34 12.04
C LEU A 412 -1.60 18.36 10.92
N GLU A 413 -1.18 19.58 11.27
CA GLU A 413 -0.84 20.63 10.30
C GLU A 413 0.29 20.22 9.35
N GLN A 414 1.31 19.50 9.85
CA GLN A 414 2.42 19.02 9.02
C GLN A 414 2.02 17.86 8.10
N VAL A 415 1.08 17.01 8.52
CA VAL A 415 0.72 15.80 7.76
C VAL A 415 -0.47 16.04 6.82
N GLU A 416 -1.24 17.08 7.05
CA GLU A 416 -2.40 17.47 6.24
C GLU A 416 -2.13 17.57 4.73
N PRO A 417 -1.03 18.19 4.24
CA PRO A 417 -0.73 18.24 2.81
C PRO A 417 -0.51 16.83 2.20
N ILE A 418 0.25 15.98 2.89
CA ILE A 418 0.52 14.60 2.47
C ILE A 418 -0.77 13.81 2.42
N ARG A 419 -1.56 13.89 3.49
CA ARG A 419 -2.89 13.28 3.60
C ARG A 419 -3.78 13.68 2.43
N ASN A 420 -3.92 14.97 2.16
CA ASN A 420 -4.84 15.46 1.12
C ASN A 420 -4.44 14.98 -0.28
N PHE A 421 -3.14 14.97 -0.58
CA PHE A 421 -2.61 14.46 -1.85
C PHE A 421 -2.88 12.96 -2.02
N PHE A 422 -2.47 12.14 -1.05
CA PHE A 422 -2.65 10.70 -1.17
C PHE A 422 -4.12 10.26 -1.05
N ALA A 423 -4.96 11.00 -0.31
CA ALA A 423 -6.39 10.72 -0.27
C ALA A 423 -7.05 10.93 -1.64
N ALA A 424 -6.66 11.96 -2.39
CA ALA A 424 -7.15 12.17 -3.76
C ALA A 424 -6.71 11.03 -4.69
N LEU A 425 -5.44 10.61 -4.60
CA LEU A 425 -4.92 9.45 -5.33
C LEU A 425 -5.68 8.17 -4.99
N PHE A 426 -5.95 7.91 -3.71
CA PHE A 426 -6.72 6.76 -3.25
C PHE A 426 -8.13 6.72 -3.83
N LEU A 427 -8.85 7.83 -3.73
CA LEU A 427 -10.21 7.96 -4.25
C LEU A 427 -10.23 7.79 -5.78
N ALA A 428 -9.27 8.37 -6.50
CA ALA A 428 -9.15 8.16 -7.94
C ALA A 428 -8.82 6.70 -8.28
N SER A 429 -7.94 6.05 -7.51
CA SER A 429 -7.59 4.64 -7.71
C SER A 429 -8.78 3.70 -7.51
N ILE A 430 -9.62 3.94 -6.50
CA ILE A 430 -10.89 3.21 -6.35
C ILE A 430 -11.78 3.41 -7.58
N GLY A 431 -11.85 4.64 -8.09
CA GLY A 431 -12.59 4.98 -9.30
C GLY A 431 -12.18 4.10 -10.49
N MET A 432 -10.89 3.81 -10.65
CA MET A 432 -10.38 2.99 -11.76
C MET A 432 -10.90 1.54 -11.74
N LEU A 433 -11.28 1.02 -10.57
CA LEU A 433 -11.87 -0.33 -10.43
C LEU A 433 -13.31 -0.40 -10.99
N ILE A 434 -13.92 0.74 -11.29
CA ILE A 434 -15.31 0.82 -11.77
C ILE A 434 -15.36 0.59 -13.29
N HIS A 435 -15.95 -0.53 -13.70
CA HIS A 435 -16.20 -0.83 -15.11
C HIS A 435 -17.42 -0.07 -15.66
N VAL A 436 -17.20 1.10 -16.27
CA VAL A 436 -18.26 1.99 -16.80
C VAL A 436 -19.18 1.27 -17.77
N HIS A 437 -18.64 0.45 -18.69
CA HIS A 437 -19.44 -0.28 -19.66
C HIS A 437 -20.43 -1.26 -19.00
N PHE A 438 -20.00 -1.97 -17.96
CA PHE A 438 -20.86 -2.87 -17.20
C PHE A 438 -21.95 -2.10 -16.43
N LEU A 439 -21.59 -0.96 -15.82
CA LEU A 439 -22.54 -0.09 -15.13
C LEU A 439 -23.64 0.42 -16.07
N TRP A 440 -23.27 0.84 -17.28
CA TRP A 440 -24.23 1.39 -18.24
C TRP A 440 -25.23 0.35 -18.76
N ASN A 441 -24.75 -0.87 -19.03
CA ASN A 441 -25.59 -1.95 -19.55
C ASN A 441 -26.58 -2.50 -18.50
N HIS A 442 -26.27 -2.38 -17.22
CA HIS A 442 -27.06 -2.94 -16.11
C HIS A 442 -27.47 -1.89 -15.08
N ILE A 443 -27.61 -0.63 -15.51
CA ILE A 443 -27.85 0.51 -14.61
C ILE A 443 -29.15 0.36 -13.81
N ASP A 444 -30.17 -0.26 -14.40
CA ASP A 444 -31.48 -0.51 -13.79
C ASP A 444 -31.37 -1.44 -12.58
N ILE A 445 -30.69 -2.58 -12.74
CA ILE A 445 -30.49 -3.57 -11.68
C ILE A 445 -29.52 -3.03 -10.62
N LEU A 446 -28.45 -2.36 -11.04
CA LEU A 446 -27.45 -1.79 -10.13
C LEU A 446 -28.04 -0.66 -9.29
N LEU A 447 -28.80 0.25 -9.89
CA LEU A 447 -29.45 1.34 -9.16
C LEU A 447 -30.46 0.80 -8.16
N ALA A 448 -31.26 -0.20 -8.55
CA ALA A 448 -32.18 -0.87 -7.64
C ALA A 448 -31.44 -1.56 -6.48
N SER A 449 -30.31 -2.21 -6.75
CA SER A 449 -29.46 -2.86 -5.75
C SER A 449 -28.84 -1.84 -4.78
N VAL A 450 -28.26 -0.74 -5.27
CA VAL A 450 -27.70 0.32 -4.43
C VAL A 450 -28.78 0.95 -3.56
N LEU A 451 -29.93 1.30 -4.13
CA LEU A 451 -31.03 1.90 -3.38
C LEU A 451 -31.53 0.94 -2.28
N LEU A 452 -31.65 -0.35 -2.59
CA LEU A 452 -31.98 -1.38 -1.61
C LEU A 452 -30.94 -1.45 -0.48
N VAL A 453 -29.65 -1.50 -0.82
CA VAL A 453 -28.56 -1.57 0.16
C VAL A 453 -28.52 -0.33 1.04
N VAL A 454 -28.60 0.87 0.46
CA VAL A 454 -28.58 2.15 1.18
C VAL A 454 -29.75 2.23 2.15
N ILE A 455 -30.97 1.87 1.71
CA ILE A 455 -32.15 1.87 2.56
C ILE A 455 -32.01 0.82 3.66
N ALA A 456 -31.61 -0.41 3.33
CA ALA A 456 -31.45 -1.48 4.30
C ALA A 456 -30.39 -1.13 5.37
N LYS A 457 -29.20 -0.66 4.97
CA LYS A 457 -28.14 -0.19 5.90
C LYS A 457 -28.61 0.95 6.75
N THR A 458 -29.23 1.97 6.14
CA THR A 458 -29.76 3.10 6.90
C THR A 458 -30.74 2.63 7.96
N ILE A 459 -31.69 1.74 7.64
CA ILE A 459 -32.68 1.23 8.59
C ILE A 459 -32.02 0.41 9.70
N VAL A 460 -31.21 -0.59 9.36
CA VAL A 460 -30.58 -1.50 10.34
C VAL A 460 -29.68 -0.72 11.29
N ILE A 461 -28.81 0.15 10.76
CA ILE A 461 -27.88 0.93 11.55
C ILE A 461 -28.64 1.95 12.42
N SER A 462 -29.65 2.62 11.87
CA SER A 462 -30.48 3.56 12.64
C SER A 462 -31.21 2.85 13.80
N LEU A 463 -31.73 1.65 13.57
CA LEU A 463 -32.40 0.85 14.61
C LEU A 463 -31.43 0.44 15.71
N VAL A 464 -30.23 -0.01 15.34
CA VAL A 464 -29.18 -0.36 16.30
C VAL A 464 -28.81 0.85 17.14
N VAL A 465 -28.43 1.97 16.52
CA VAL A 465 -28.02 3.20 17.24
C VAL A 465 -29.15 3.74 18.12
N LYS A 466 -30.39 3.69 17.65
CA LYS A 466 -31.58 4.06 18.46
C LYS A 466 -31.77 3.13 19.65
N GLY A 467 -31.52 1.82 19.50
CA GLY A 467 -31.56 0.83 20.59
C GLY A 467 -30.60 1.14 21.74
N PHE A 468 -29.50 1.87 21.47
CA PHE A 468 -28.58 2.36 22.49
C PHE A 468 -28.98 3.71 23.12
N GLY A 469 -30.20 4.21 22.87
CA GLY A 469 -30.75 5.40 23.53
C GLY A 469 -30.43 6.73 22.87
N TYR A 470 -29.93 6.73 21.63
CA TYR A 470 -29.65 7.96 20.89
C TYR A 470 -30.90 8.54 20.23
N ASN A 471 -30.92 9.86 20.01
CA ASN A 471 -32.04 10.55 19.39
C ASN A 471 -32.22 10.10 17.92
N ASN A 472 -33.47 10.06 17.43
CA ASN A 472 -33.83 9.66 16.07
C ASN A 472 -33.01 10.40 15.00
N LYS A 473 -32.78 11.72 15.19
CA LYS A 473 -31.97 12.52 14.25
C LYS A 473 -30.53 12.00 14.14
N THR A 474 -29.90 11.71 15.27
CA THR A 474 -28.54 11.16 15.30
C THR A 474 -28.51 9.76 14.69
N SER A 475 -29.46 8.90 15.03
CA SER A 475 -29.51 7.53 14.52
C SER A 475 -29.63 7.47 13.00
N VAL A 476 -30.52 8.29 12.41
CA VAL A 476 -30.68 8.38 10.95
C VAL A 476 -29.44 8.94 10.29
N LEU A 477 -28.82 9.96 10.87
CA LEU A 477 -27.60 10.56 10.32
C LEU A 477 -26.42 9.58 10.33
N VAL A 478 -26.27 8.80 11.40
CA VAL A 478 -25.27 7.72 11.47
C VAL A 478 -25.57 6.63 10.45
N GLY A 479 -26.84 6.21 10.32
CA GLY A 479 -27.26 5.21 9.35
C GLY A 479 -27.00 5.61 7.90
N MET A 480 -27.31 6.85 7.53
CA MET A 480 -27.02 7.39 6.20
C MET A 480 -25.51 7.53 5.95
N SER A 481 -24.75 7.93 6.97
CA SER A 481 -23.29 8.12 6.84
C SER A 481 -22.53 6.80 6.70
N LEU A 482 -23.11 5.66 7.09
CA LEU A 482 -22.51 4.33 6.99
C LEU A 482 -23.14 3.48 5.87
N ALA A 483 -23.95 4.09 5.00
CA ALA A 483 -24.70 3.37 3.98
C ALA A 483 -23.84 2.91 2.80
N GLN A 484 -22.70 3.55 2.52
CA GLN A 484 -21.79 3.12 1.46
C GLN A 484 -21.14 1.78 1.80
N ILE A 485 -20.78 1.00 0.80
CA ILE A 485 -20.00 -0.23 0.97
C ILE A 485 -18.51 0.12 0.94
N GLY A 486 -17.70 -0.53 1.77
CA GLY A 486 -16.26 -0.26 1.86
C GLY A 486 -15.41 -0.87 0.75
N GLU A 487 -14.24 -0.27 0.52
CA GLU A 487 -13.23 -0.73 -0.43
C GLU A 487 -12.76 -2.18 -0.17
N PHE A 488 -12.73 -2.61 1.10
CA PHE A 488 -12.39 -3.98 1.47
C PHE A 488 -13.39 -4.99 0.94
N ALA A 489 -14.60 -4.56 0.55
CA ALA A 489 -15.54 -5.44 -0.14
C ALA A 489 -14.96 -5.95 -1.45
N PHE A 490 -14.17 -5.17 -2.20
CA PHE A 490 -13.50 -5.64 -3.42
C PHE A 490 -12.56 -6.81 -3.13
N VAL A 491 -11.72 -6.66 -2.10
CA VAL A 491 -10.75 -7.69 -1.68
C VAL A 491 -11.46 -8.93 -1.13
N LEU A 492 -12.46 -8.74 -0.25
CA LEU A 492 -13.26 -9.83 0.32
C LEU A 492 -14.01 -10.61 -0.77
N LEU A 493 -14.59 -9.90 -1.73
CA LEU A 493 -15.32 -10.49 -2.86
C LEU A 493 -14.39 -11.28 -3.79
N SER A 494 -13.20 -10.76 -4.09
CA SER A 494 -12.16 -11.47 -4.85
C SER A 494 -11.73 -12.76 -4.14
N ARG A 495 -11.47 -12.71 -2.82
CA ARG A 495 -11.10 -13.89 -2.04
C ARG A 495 -12.24 -14.92 -1.95
N ALA A 496 -13.47 -14.47 -1.78
CA ALA A 496 -14.65 -15.35 -1.73
C ALA A 496 -14.91 -16.02 -3.09
N SER A 497 -14.71 -15.31 -4.20
CA SER A 497 -14.80 -15.88 -5.54
C SER A 497 -13.75 -16.98 -5.76
N ASN A 498 -12.50 -16.76 -5.34
CA ASN A 498 -11.44 -17.78 -5.40
C ASN A 498 -11.79 -19.05 -4.58
N LEU A 499 -12.53 -18.90 -3.48
CA LEU A 499 -13.04 -20.01 -2.67
C LEU A 499 -14.35 -20.63 -3.22
N HIS A 500 -14.81 -20.22 -4.40
CA HIS A 500 -16.06 -20.65 -5.02
C HIS A 500 -17.29 -20.45 -4.12
N LEU A 501 -17.24 -19.45 -3.23
CA LEU A 501 -18.33 -19.11 -2.31
C LEU A 501 -19.43 -18.28 -2.97
N VAL A 502 -19.07 -17.52 -4.02
CA VAL A 502 -19.95 -16.58 -4.72
C VAL A 502 -19.98 -16.92 -6.20
N GLU A 503 -21.18 -17.04 -6.78
CA GLU A 503 -21.35 -17.28 -8.21
C GLU A 503 -20.96 -16.05 -9.06
N GLY A 504 -20.44 -16.25 -10.28
CA GLY A 504 -19.92 -15.15 -11.12
C GLY A 504 -20.91 -14.01 -11.42
N LYS A 505 -22.21 -14.32 -11.53
CA LYS A 505 -23.25 -13.29 -11.72
C LYS A 505 -23.43 -12.41 -10.48
N LEU A 506 -23.46 -13.04 -9.30
CA LEU A 506 -23.55 -12.34 -8.03
C LEU A 506 -22.29 -11.54 -7.74
N TYR A 507 -21.11 -12.07 -8.11
CA TYR A 507 -19.84 -11.35 -8.05
C TYR A 507 -19.91 -10.03 -8.80
N MET A 508 -20.29 -10.06 -10.08
CA MET A 508 -20.37 -8.85 -10.90
C MET A 508 -21.40 -7.84 -10.36
N LEU A 509 -22.55 -8.34 -9.86
CA LEU A 509 -23.56 -7.50 -9.24
C LEU A 509 -23.04 -6.80 -7.98
N LEU A 510 -22.42 -7.55 -7.04
CA LEU A 510 -21.88 -7.00 -5.81
C LEU A 510 -20.73 -6.04 -6.06
N LEU A 511 -19.89 -6.33 -7.06
CA LEU A 511 -18.80 -5.45 -7.49
C LEU A 511 -19.36 -4.10 -7.97
N GLY A 512 -20.32 -4.14 -8.89
CA GLY A 512 -20.98 -2.95 -9.42
C GLY A 512 -21.75 -2.17 -8.36
N THR A 513 -22.47 -2.85 -7.46
CA THR A 513 -23.19 -2.22 -6.35
C THR A 513 -22.23 -1.56 -5.37
N THR A 514 -21.10 -2.20 -5.04
CA THR A 514 -20.06 -1.61 -4.19
C THR A 514 -19.50 -0.34 -4.80
N ALA A 515 -19.07 -0.42 -6.07
CA ALA A 515 -18.57 0.71 -6.84
C ALA A 515 -19.56 1.88 -6.89
N LEU A 516 -20.81 1.62 -7.26
CA LEU A 516 -21.84 2.64 -7.39
C LEU A 516 -22.29 3.20 -6.03
N SER A 517 -22.20 2.43 -4.93
CA SER A 517 -22.54 2.92 -3.60
C SER A 517 -21.56 3.95 -3.02
N LEU A 518 -20.33 4.00 -3.54
CA LEU A 518 -19.30 4.94 -3.11
C LEU A 518 -19.51 6.35 -3.68
N VAL A 519 -20.22 6.44 -4.81
CA VAL A 519 -20.62 7.67 -5.50
C VAL A 519 -21.92 8.19 -4.90
#